data_AF-A0A914UK78-F1
#
_entry.id   AF-A0A914UK78-F1
#
_cell.length_a   1.000
_cell.length_b   1.000
_cell.length_c   1.000
_cell.angle_alpha   90.00
_cell.angle_beta   90.00
_cell.angle_gamma   90.00
#
_symmetry.space_group_name_H-M   'P 1'
#
loop_
_entity.id
_entity.type
_entity.pdbx_description
1 polymer ?
#
loop_
_entity_poly.entity_id
_entity_poly.type
_entity_poly.pdbx_seq_one_letter_code
_entity_poly.pdbx_strand_id
1 'polypeptide(L)'
;KLSDYRGGLGKVSSYMSVPIPLAYTQVVFLAVRLYFVIALIAEQYLLSGNTKQPEIFVKFAVDLYFPFATVIQFLFYVGWAKVAESLFNPLGNDDDDIAVNNIVTRNLQIGLAIVDNAVDKVPAQIRDPYSKTGHDAPFGEEKEHYIFPVQLQDIRERAQSLAGTVEDTVRKLHV
;
A
#
# COMPACT_ATOMS: atom_id res chain seq x y z
N LYS A 1 -6.05 -14.13 -23.62
CA LYS A 1 -5.24 -14.41 -22.40
C LYS A 1 -3.82 -13.85 -22.51
N LEU A 2 -2.94 -14.37 -23.38
CA LEU A 2 -1.57 -13.84 -23.50
C LEU A 2 -1.51 -12.38 -24.00
N SER A 3 -2.34 -12.03 -24.99
CA SER A 3 -2.47 -10.64 -25.46
C SER A 3 -2.93 -9.69 -24.34
N ASP A 4 -3.86 -10.14 -23.49
CA ASP A 4 -4.38 -9.34 -22.37
C ASP A 4 -3.29 -9.15 -21.30
N TYR A 5 -2.52 -10.21 -20.99
CA TYR A 5 -1.38 -10.14 -20.09
C TYR A 5 -0.30 -9.18 -20.61
N ARG A 6 0.04 -9.26 -21.89
CA ARG A 6 0.96 -8.33 -22.55
C ARG A 6 0.42 -6.90 -22.52
N GLY A 7 -0.89 -6.71 -22.73
CA GLY A 7 -1.55 -5.41 -22.63
C GLY A 7 -1.48 -4.83 -21.22
N GLY A 8 -1.65 -5.66 -20.19
CA GLY A 8 -1.49 -5.28 -18.79
C GLY A 8 -0.07 -4.82 -18.47
N LEU A 9 0.94 -5.62 -18.84
CA LEU A 9 2.35 -5.24 -18.67
C LEU A 9 2.72 -3.98 -19.45
N GLY A 10 2.18 -3.80 -20.67
CA GLY A 10 2.39 -2.61 -21.48
C GLY A 10 1.87 -1.33 -20.82
N LYS A 11 0.71 -1.40 -20.14
CA LYS A 11 0.18 -0.28 -19.34
C LYS A 11 1.11 0.07 -18.18
N VAL A 12 1.55 -0.91 -17.40
CA VAL A 12 2.49 -0.70 -16.28
C VAL A 12 3.78 -0.07 -16.79
N SER A 13 4.36 -0.62 -17.87
CA SER A 13 5.57 -0.07 -18.50
C SER A 13 5.39 1.37 -18.97
N SER A 14 4.22 1.71 -19.52
CA SER A 14 3.93 3.07 -20.00
C SER A 14 3.85 4.08 -18.85
N TYR A 15 3.26 3.69 -17.71
CA TYR A 15 3.24 4.54 -16.50
C TYR A 15 4.63 4.80 -15.92
N MET A 16 5.56 3.86 -16.05
CA MET A 16 6.96 4.07 -15.64
C MET A 16 7.78 4.86 -16.65
N SER A 17 7.48 4.73 -17.95
CA SER A 17 8.30 5.33 -19.01
C SER A 17 8.07 6.82 -19.19
N VAL A 18 6.89 7.32 -18.81
CA VAL A 18 6.51 8.73 -18.95
C VAL A 18 6.33 9.34 -17.56
N PRO A 19 7.38 9.97 -16.99
CA PRO A 19 7.25 10.63 -15.71
C PRO A 19 6.39 11.89 -15.82
N ILE A 20 5.66 12.21 -14.74
CA ILE A 20 4.97 13.50 -14.62
C ILE A 20 6.03 14.61 -14.67
N PRO A 21 5.81 15.72 -15.41
CA PRO A 21 6.83 16.74 -15.55
C PRO A 21 7.21 17.34 -14.19
N LEU A 22 8.51 17.36 -13.91
CA LEU A 22 9.08 17.75 -12.62
C LEU A 22 8.64 19.14 -12.15
N ALA A 23 8.41 20.07 -13.08
CA ALA A 23 7.95 21.41 -12.76
C ALA A 23 6.61 21.42 -12.01
N TYR A 24 5.69 20.48 -12.28
CA TYR A 24 4.38 20.44 -11.61
C TYR A 24 4.52 20.16 -10.12
N THR A 25 5.28 19.13 -9.75
CA THR A 25 5.47 18.79 -8.34
C THR A 25 6.27 19.87 -7.62
N GLN A 26 7.27 20.45 -8.28
CA GLN A 26 8.05 21.56 -7.75
C GLN A 26 7.20 22.79 -7.43
N VAL A 27 6.30 23.20 -8.34
CA VAL A 27 5.41 24.35 -8.12
C VAL A 27 4.47 24.10 -6.95
N VAL A 28 3.91 22.89 -6.83
CA VAL A 28 3.03 22.53 -5.70
C VAL A 28 3.79 22.60 -4.37
N PHE A 29 4.96 21.97 -4.28
CA PHE A 29 5.77 22.02 -3.05
C PHE A 29 6.24 23.44 -2.72
N LEU A 30 6.61 24.23 -3.72
CA LEU A 30 6.99 25.62 -3.54
C LEU A 30 5.81 26.44 -3.00
N ALA A 31 4.62 26.28 -3.57
CA ALA A 31 3.42 27.01 -3.14
C ALA A 31 3.04 26.69 -1.68
N VAL A 32 3.02 25.41 -1.31
CA VAL A 32 2.72 24.99 0.08
C VAL A 32 3.76 25.53 1.05
N ARG A 33 5.06 25.46 0.71
CA ARG A 33 6.14 25.99 1.55
C ARG A 33 6.07 27.50 1.69
N LEU A 34 5.84 28.24 0.59
CA LEU A 34 5.74 29.69 0.60
C LEU A 34 4.52 30.18 1.40
N TYR A 35 3.38 29.50 1.27
CA TYR A 35 2.20 29.78 2.07
C TYR A 35 2.54 29.74 3.57
N PHE A 36 3.24 28.69 4.02
CA PHE A 36 3.61 28.58 5.43
C PHE A 36 4.73 29.52 5.85
N VAL A 37 5.69 29.86 4.99
CA VAL A 37 6.69 30.89 5.31
C VAL A 37 6.03 32.23 5.57
N ILE A 38 5.02 32.60 4.77
CA ILE A 38 4.27 33.84 4.95
C ILE A 38 3.38 33.74 6.20
N ALA A 39 2.67 32.62 6.39
CA ALA A 39 1.80 32.41 7.56
C ALA A 39 2.61 32.44 8.88
N LEU A 40 3.83 31.88 8.89
CA LEU A 40 4.71 31.93 10.05
C LEU A 40 5.08 33.36 10.44
N ILE A 41 5.20 34.30 9.50
CA ILE A 41 5.50 35.70 9.79
C ILE A 41 4.20 36.47 10.13
N ALA A 42 3.12 36.20 9.41
CA ALA A 42 1.85 36.91 9.52
C ALA A 42 1.08 36.58 10.80
N GLU A 43 1.19 35.34 11.29
CA GLU A 43 0.46 34.85 12.46
C GLU A 43 1.31 34.91 13.75
N GLN A 44 2.38 35.72 13.75
CA GLN A 44 3.09 36.05 14.98
C GLN A 44 2.18 36.90 15.87
N TYR A 45 1.97 36.45 17.11
CA TYR A 45 1.24 37.22 18.12
C TYR A 45 2.09 38.43 18.53
N LEU A 46 1.83 39.58 17.92
CA LEU A 46 2.39 40.85 18.37
C LEU A 46 1.67 41.25 19.65
N LEU A 47 2.39 41.22 20.79
CA LEU A 47 1.90 41.78 22.05
C LEU A 47 1.56 43.27 21.84
N SER A 48 0.29 43.56 21.58
CA SER A 48 -0.21 44.93 21.48
C SER A 48 -0.39 45.45 22.90
N GLY A 49 0.70 45.98 23.47
CA GLY A 49 0.61 46.85 24.63
C GLY A 49 -0.26 48.04 24.27
N ASN A 50 -1.47 48.09 24.83
CA ASN A 50 -2.31 49.28 24.97
C ASN A 50 -3.35 49.61 23.87
N THR A 51 -4.13 48.63 23.39
CA THR A 51 -5.36 48.96 22.63
C THR A 51 -6.60 48.35 23.27
N LYS A 52 -7.55 49.23 23.64
CA LYS A 52 -8.89 48.90 24.14
C LYS A 52 -9.71 48.20 23.03
N GLN A 53 -9.57 46.89 22.90
CA GLN A 53 -10.38 46.06 22.01
C GLN A 53 -11.32 45.17 22.85
N PRO A 54 -12.51 44.81 22.35
CA PRO A 54 -13.51 44.06 23.12
C PRO A 54 -12.93 42.75 23.66
N GLU A 55 -13.08 42.52 24.96
CA GLU A 55 -12.38 41.48 25.74
C GLU A 55 -12.56 40.05 25.23
N ILE A 56 -13.56 39.80 24.38
CA ILE A 56 -13.85 38.49 23.77
C ILE A 56 -12.79 38.12 22.72
N PHE A 57 -12.32 39.08 21.91
CA PHE A 57 -11.29 38.84 20.89
C PHE A 57 -9.88 38.74 21.50
N VAL A 58 -9.62 39.53 22.55
CA VAL A 58 -8.32 39.55 23.25
C VAL A 58 -8.10 38.26 24.06
N LYS A 59 -9.17 37.62 24.56
CA LYS A 59 -9.09 36.29 25.22
C LYS A 59 -8.88 35.11 24.25
N PHE A 60 -9.15 35.26 22.95
CA PHE A 60 -8.72 34.26 21.96
C PHE A 60 -7.28 34.49 21.51
N ALA A 61 -6.82 35.75 21.57
CA ALA A 61 -5.41 36.13 21.57
C ALA A 61 -4.73 35.88 22.93
N VAL A 62 -5.20 34.87 23.69
CA VAL A 62 -4.46 34.38 24.87
C VAL A 62 -3.05 34.06 24.40
N ASP A 63 -2.08 34.57 25.18
CA ASP A 63 -0.63 34.35 25.17
C ASP A 63 -0.22 32.86 25.03
N LEU A 64 -0.62 32.24 23.93
CA LEU A 64 -0.15 30.96 23.50
C LEU A 64 1.14 31.25 22.76
N TYR A 65 2.24 31.17 23.53
CA TYR A 65 3.60 31.07 23.00
C TYR A 65 3.70 30.08 21.82
N PHE A 66 2.78 29.12 21.76
CA PHE A 66 2.66 28.13 20.70
C PHE A 66 1.39 28.32 19.83
N PRO A 67 1.52 28.53 18.50
CA PRO A 67 0.39 28.77 17.60
C PRO A 67 -0.34 27.47 17.18
N PHE A 68 -1.22 26.95 18.05
CA PHE A 68 -1.94 25.68 17.80
C PHE A 68 -2.77 25.66 16.50
N ALA A 69 -3.46 26.76 16.16
CA ALA A 69 -4.29 26.82 14.96
C ALA A 69 -3.46 26.69 13.66
N THR A 70 -2.35 27.42 13.58
CA THR A 70 -1.40 27.38 12.47
C THR A 70 -0.75 25.99 12.33
N VAL A 71 -0.46 25.34 13.46
CA VAL A 71 0.11 23.98 13.47
C VAL A 71 -0.89 22.95 12.95
N ILE A 72 -2.17 23.04 13.31
CA ILE A 72 -3.21 22.16 12.76
C ILE A 72 -3.34 22.39 11.24
N GLN A 73 -3.38 23.64 10.78
CA GLN A 73 -3.40 23.96 9.35
C GLN A 73 -2.16 23.41 8.63
N PHE A 74 -0.98 23.53 9.23
CA PHE A 74 0.26 22.96 8.72
C PHE A 74 0.17 21.45 8.53
N LEU A 75 -0.31 20.72 9.55
CA LEU A 75 -0.49 19.27 9.47
C LEU A 75 -1.44 18.87 8.33
N PHE A 76 -2.54 19.59 8.12
CA PHE A 76 -3.46 19.29 7.02
C PHE A 76 -2.84 19.53 5.64
N TYR A 77 -2.29 20.72 5.38
CA TYR A 77 -1.80 21.04 4.02
C TYR A 77 -0.49 20.32 3.70
N VAL A 78 0.46 20.23 4.65
CA VAL A 78 1.71 19.48 4.45
C VAL A 78 1.45 17.98 4.46
N GLY A 79 0.59 17.50 5.35
CA GLY A 79 0.18 16.10 5.38
C GLY A 79 -0.48 15.68 4.07
N TRP A 80 -1.38 16.50 3.53
CA TRP A 80 -2.01 16.21 2.23
C TRP A 80 -0.99 16.23 1.08
N ALA A 81 -0.06 17.18 1.07
CA ALA A 81 1.02 17.20 0.09
C ALA A 81 1.94 15.97 0.21
N LYS A 82 2.18 15.47 1.43
CA LYS A 82 2.98 14.28 1.69
C LYS A 82 2.30 12.98 1.27
N VAL A 83 0.97 12.88 1.41
CA VAL A 83 0.20 11.75 0.85
C VAL A 83 0.29 11.73 -0.68
N ALA A 84 0.28 12.90 -1.33
CA ALA A 84 0.47 12.96 -2.79
C ALA A 84 1.90 12.55 -3.20
N GLU A 85 2.90 12.83 -2.35
CA GLU A 85 4.29 12.41 -2.56
C GLU A 85 4.46 10.89 -2.47
N SER A 86 3.87 10.24 -1.45
CA SER A 86 3.96 8.78 -1.30
C SER A 86 3.28 8.02 -2.43
N LEU A 87 2.21 8.57 -3.00
CA LEU A 87 1.51 7.96 -4.14
C LEU A 87 2.17 8.23 -5.50
N PHE A 88 3.23 9.05 -5.55
CA PHE A 88 3.85 9.45 -6.80
C PHE A 88 4.59 8.30 -7.49
N ASN A 89 5.20 7.41 -6.69
CA ASN A 89 5.91 6.24 -7.20
C ASN A 89 5.54 4.96 -6.43
N PRO A 90 4.37 4.36 -6.71
CA PRO A 90 3.86 3.19 -5.98
C PRO A 90 4.64 1.89 -6.21
N LEU A 91 5.66 1.93 -7.07
CA LEU A 91 6.56 0.82 -7.39
C LEU A 91 7.95 1.02 -6.77
N GLY A 92 8.07 1.93 -5.82
CA GLY A 92 9.29 2.20 -5.08
C GLY A 92 9.59 1.12 -4.05
N ASN A 93 10.23 1.56 -2.96
CA ASN A 93 10.63 0.71 -1.85
C ASN A 93 10.19 1.32 -0.51
N ASP A 94 9.18 2.19 -0.53
CA ASP A 94 8.55 2.72 0.67
C ASP A 94 7.61 1.66 1.28
N ASP A 95 7.31 1.79 2.57
CA ASP A 95 6.51 0.79 3.31
C ASP A 95 5.08 0.61 2.75
N ASP A 96 4.54 1.66 2.13
CA ASP A 96 3.20 1.69 1.54
C ASP A 96 3.18 1.29 0.04
N ASP A 97 4.35 0.98 -0.55
CA ASP A 97 4.46 0.60 -1.95
C ASP A 97 3.98 -0.82 -2.24
N ILE A 98 3.68 -1.08 -3.52
CA ILE A 98 3.30 -2.42 -3.97
C ILE A 98 4.51 -3.35 -3.83
N ALA A 99 4.34 -4.46 -3.10
CA ALA A 99 5.35 -5.51 -2.97
C ALA A 99 5.51 -6.35 -4.26
N VAL A 100 6.01 -5.75 -5.34
CA VAL A 100 6.13 -6.36 -6.67
C VAL A 100 6.96 -7.64 -6.63
N ASN A 101 8.07 -7.65 -5.88
CA ASN A 101 8.92 -8.82 -5.75
C ASN A 101 8.15 -10.05 -5.21
N ASN A 102 7.28 -9.83 -4.23
CA ASN A 102 6.46 -10.89 -3.64
C ASN A 102 5.43 -11.40 -4.63
N ILE A 103 4.81 -10.50 -5.40
CA ILE A 103 3.82 -10.86 -6.42
C ILE A 103 4.48 -11.68 -7.55
N VAL A 104 5.64 -11.24 -8.05
CA VAL A 104 6.38 -11.94 -9.11
C VAL A 104 6.82 -13.32 -8.64
N THR A 105 7.44 -13.41 -7.46
CA THR A 105 7.90 -14.68 -6.88
C THR A 105 6.73 -15.65 -6.68
N ARG A 106 5.62 -15.18 -6.11
CA ARG A 106 4.42 -16.00 -5.90
C ARG A 106 3.82 -16.48 -7.23
N ASN A 107 3.69 -15.60 -8.22
CA ASN A 107 3.11 -15.96 -9.51
C ASN A 107 3.98 -16.96 -10.27
N LEU A 108 5.31 -16.82 -10.20
CA LEU A 108 6.24 -17.78 -10.79
C LEU A 108 6.14 -19.15 -10.11
N GLN A 109 6.16 -19.19 -8.77
CA GLN A 109 6.05 -20.44 -8.01
C GLN A 109 4.73 -21.17 -8.30
N ILE A 110 3.60 -20.47 -8.24
CA ILE A 110 2.29 -21.07 -8.50
C ILE A 110 2.18 -21.49 -9.97
N GLY A 111 2.66 -20.66 -10.91
CA GLY A 111 2.62 -20.96 -12.33
C GLY A 111 3.38 -22.26 -12.67
N LEU A 112 4.60 -22.41 -12.14
CA LEU A 112 5.39 -23.63 -12.30
C LEU A 112 4.74 -24.81 -11.59
N ALA A 113 4.24 -24.64 -10.36
CA ALA A 113 3.58 -25.71 -9.62
C ALA A 113 2.32 -26.24 -10.34
N ILE A 114 1.56 -25.38 -11.01
CA ILE A 114 0.39 -25.79 -11.79
C ILE A 114 0.82 -26.66 -12.99
N VAL A 115 1.84 -26.23 -13.73
CA VAL A 115 2.29 -26.92 -14.94
C VAL A 115 3.03 -28.23 -14.61
N ASP A 116 3.83 -28.26 -13.54
CA ASP A 116 4.63 -29.44 -13.19
C ASP A 116 3.85 -30.45 -12.34
N ASN A 117 3.13 -29.96 -11.32
CA ASN A 117 2.55 -30.83 -10.29
C ASN A 117 1.06 -31.09 -10.46
N ALA A 118 0.31 -30.23 -11.18
CA ALA A 118 -1.15 -30.30 -11.24
C ALA A 118 -1.72 -30.71 -12.60
N VAL A 119 -0.89 -30.86 -13.65
CA VAL A 119 -1.34 -31.33 -14.96
C VAL A 119 -1.90 -32.74 -14.84
N ASP A 120 -3.14 -32.92 -15.32
CA ASP A 120 -3.92 -34.17 -15.32
C ASP A 120 -4.07 -34.86 -13.94
N LYS A 121 -3.72 -34.18 -12.84
CA LYS A 121 -3.95 -34.66 -11.49
C LYS A 121 -5.24 -34.06 -10.96
N VAL A 122 -6.30 -34.85 -11.01
CA VAL A 122 -7.59 -34.51 -10.39
C VAL A 122 -7.75 -35.29 -9.08
N PRO A 123 -8.33 -34.68 -8.04
CA PRO A 123 -8.67 -35.41 -6.82
C PRO A 123 -9.71 -36.50 -7.12
N ALA A 124 -9.71 -37.56 -6.32
CA ALA A 124 -10.71 -38.62 -6.45
C ALA A 124 -12.12 -38.03 -6.31
N GLN A 125 -13.00 -38.36 -7.25
CA GLN A 125 -14.37 -37.87 -7.24
C GLN A 125 -15.16 -38.60 -6.14
N ILE A 126 -15.46 -37.89 -5.06
CA ILE A 126 -16.26 -38.39 -3.94
C ILE A 126 -17.57 -37.60 -3.92
N ARG A 127 -18.68 -38.27 -3.59
CA ARG A 127 -19.98 -37.60 -3.44
C ARG A 127 -19.87 -36.56 -2.32
N ASP A 128 -20.23 -35.32 -2.61
CA ASP A 128 -20.11 -34.25 -1.63
C ASP A 128 -21.07 -34.47 -0.44
N PRO A 129 -20.74 -33.97 0.77
CA PRO A 129 -21.55 -34.16 1.97
C PRO A 129 -22.97 -33.58 1.89
N TYR A 130 -23.21 -32.60 1.01
CA TYR A 130 -24.51 -31.91 0.85
C TYR A 130 -25.39 -32.54 -0.25
N SER A 131 -24.87 -33.54 -0.96
CA SER A 131 -25.54 -34.23 -2.06
C SER A 131 -26.84 -34.96 -1.67
N LYS A 132 -27.18 -35.03 -0.37
CA LYS A 132 -28.42 -35.65 0.14
C LYS A 132 -29.24 -34.74 1.08
N THR A 133 -28.64 -33.70 1.65
CA THR A 133 -29.19 -32.98 2.83
C THR A 133 -29.61 -31.53 2.55
N GLY A 134 -29.56 -31.06 1.30
CA GLY A 134 -29.86 -29.67 0.96
C GLY A 134 -28.66 -28.74 1.18
N HIS A 135 -28.77 -27.47 0.75
CA HIS A 135 -27.66 -26.50 0.72
C HIS A 135 -27.33 -25.85 2.07
N ASP A 136 -27.82 -26.41 3.17
CA ASP A 136 -27.63 -25.82 4.50
C ASP A 136 -26.24 -26.20 5.03
N ALA A 137 -25.27 -25.32 4.76
CA ALA A 137 -23.97 -25.41 5.39
C ALA A 137 -24.15 -25.29 6.93
N PRO A 138 -23.51 -26.16 7.73
CA PRO A 138 -23.60 -26.04 9.18
C PRO A 138 -22.99 -24.70 9.59
N PHE A 139 -23.79 -23.85 10.24
CA PHE A 139 -23.31 -22.67 10.92
C PHE A 139 -22.59 -23.14 12.20
N GLY A 140 -21.27 -23.30 12.12
CA GLY A 140 -20.46 -23.62 13.29
C GLY A 140 -20.31 -22.38 14.19
N GLU A 141 -20.74 -22.51 15.45
CA GLU A 141 -20.16 -21.72 16.54
C GLU A 141 -18.67 -22.08 16.64
N GLU A 142 -17.84 -21.04 16.55
CA GLU A 142 -16.37 -20.98 16.63
C GLU A 142 -15.50 -21.98 15.83
N LYS A 143 -14.62 -21.38 15.02
CA LYS A 143 -13.85 -21.97 13.91
C LYS A 143 -12.53 -22.64 14.34
N GLU A 144 -12.51 -23.51 15.36
CA GLU A 144 -11.23 -24.12 15.79
C GLU A 144 -10.86 -25.44 15.10
N HIS A 145 -11.77 -26.13 14.41
CA HIS A 145 -11.51 -27.46 13.85
C HIS A 145 -11.88 -27.67 12.38
N TYR A 146 -11.66 -26.67 11.53
CA TYR A 146 -11.49 -26.91 10.09
C TYR A 146 -10.01 -27.16 9.77
N ILE A 147 -9.45 -28.23 10.31
CA ILE A 147 -8.21 -28.80 9.78
C ILE A 147 -8.65 -29.76 8.68
N PHE A 148 -8.60 -29.32 7.42
CA PHE A 148 -8.54 -30.26 6.31
C PHE A 148 -7.31 -31.13 6.52
N PRO A 149 -7.42 -32.45 6.73
CA PRO A 149 -6.27 -33.28 7.05
C PRO A 149 -5.54 -33.70 5.78
N VAL A 150 -5.18 -32.76 4.89
CA VAL A 150 -4.27 -33.02 3.76
C VAL A 150 -3.49 -31.75 3.39
N GLN A 151 -2.22 -31.71 3.81
CA GLN A 151 -1.04 -31.16 3.11
C GLN A 151 -0.84 -29.65 2.88
N LEU A 152 -1.41 -28.71 3.66
CA LEU A 152 -0.93 -27.31 3.56
C LEU A 152 0.51 -27.12 4.06
N GLN A 153 0.95 -27.89 5.06
CA GLN A 153 2.34 -27.85 5.53
C GLN A 153 3.31 -28.44 4.50
N ASP A 154 2.94 -29.56 3.88
CA ASP A 154 3.72 -30.27 2.86
C ASP A 154 3.85 -29.43 1.57
N ILE A 155 2.78 -28.72 1.17
CA ILE A 155 2.81 -27.78 0.03
C ILE A 155 3.65 -26.53 0.38
N ARG A 156 3.59 -26.03 1.62
CA ARG A 156 4.40 -24.89 2.08
C ARG A 156 5.88 -25.24 2.13
N GLU A 157 6.25 -26.40 2.65
CA GLU A 157 7.62 -26.90 2.70
C GLU A 157 8.19 -27.11 1.28
N ARG A 158 7.41 -27.70 0.37
CA ARG A 158 7.81 -27.84 -1.05
C ARG A 158 7.91 -26.51 -1.78
N ALA A 159 7.01 -25.56 -1.51
CA ALA A 159 7.10 -24.22 -2.08
C ALA A 159 8.35 -23.47 -1.58
N GLN A 160 8.73 -23.64 -0.31
CA GLN A 160 9.96 -23.08 0.26
C GLN A 160 11.22 -23.73 -0.30
N SER A 161 11.23 -25.05 -0.53
CA SER A 161 12.37 -25.73 -1.16
C SER A 161 12.56 -25.32 -2.63
N LEU A 162 11.46 -25.11 -3.37
CA LEU A 162 11.49 -24.57 -4.73
C LEU A 162 11.95 -23.10 -4.76
N ALA A 163 11.56 -22.29 -3.78
CA ALA A 163 12.02 -20.91 -3.65
C ALA A 163 13.55 -20.81 -3.52
N GLY A 164 14.16 -21.63 -2.64
CA GLY A 164 15.62 -21.66 -2.48
C GLY A 164 16.35 -22.13 -3.74
N THR A 165 15.78 -23.09 -4.47
CA THR A 165 16.36 -23.59 -5.73
C THR A 165 16.33 -22.54 -6.84
N VAL A 166 15.28 -21.71 -6.88
CA VAL A 166 15.16 -20.59 -7.84
C VAL A 166 16.14 -19.48 -7.49
N GLU A 167 16.29 -19.11 -6.21
CA GLU A 167 17.28 -18.12 -5.76
C GLU A 167 18.71 -18.53 -6.11
N ASP A 168 19.09 -19.79 -5.89
CA ASP A 168 20.41 -20.31 -6.24
C ASP A 168 20.68 -20.31 -7.76
N THR A 169 19.63 -20.56 -8.56
CA THR A 169 19.71 -20.52 -10.03
C THR A 169 19.88 -19.08 -10.52
N VAL A 170 19.12 -18.14 -9.97
CA VAL A 170 19.25 -16.70 -10.30
C VAL A 170 20.62 -16.15 -9.90
N ARG A 171 21.19 -16.62 -8.79
CA ARG A 171 22.52 -16.23 -8.32
C ARG A 171 23.65 -16.76 -9.20
N LYS A 172 23.51 -17.96 -9.76
CA LYS A 172 24.45 -18.52 -10.75
C LYS A 172 24.38 -17.85 -12.13
N LEU A 173 23.26 -17.22 -12.46
CA LEU A 173 23.08 -16.44 -13.70
C LEU A 173 23.60 -15.00 -13.61
N HIS A 174 23.97 -14.53 -12.41
CA HIS A 174 24.55 -13.19 -12.17
C HIS A 174 26.08 -13.19 -12.02
N VAL A 175 26.76 -14.26 -12.48
CA VAL A 175 28.23 -14.35 -12.67
C VAL A 175 28.51 -14.56 -14.14
#